data_AF-A0AAE3A5R5-F1
#
_entry.id   AF-A0AAE3A5R5-F1
#
_cell.length_a   1.000
_cell.length_b   1.000
_cell.length_c   1.000
_cell.angle_alpha   90.00
_cell.angle_beta   90.00
_cell.angle_gamma   90.00
#
_symmetry.space_group_name_H-M   'P 1'
#
loop_
_entity.id
_entity.type
_entity.pdbx_description
1 polymer ?
#
loop_
_entity_poly.entity_id
_entity_poly.type
_entity_poly.pdbx_seq_one_letter_code
_entity_poly.pdbx_strand_id
1 'polypeptide(L)'
;MRNINYFDKELSVEEYVKKEVCKNAGTQSVAFKEQLISLCSSAGIECNEKMKKEELFDLLCNNGFEYKQFADLFGIGVSSQVYQSAFNITHQDVKCLERNGVLKKVGKYRFRAFGKYNYAPLYDLYQYAQMTDDAMEDMLKK
;
A
#
# COMPACT_ATOMS: atom_id res chain seq x y z
N MET A 1 -14.22 5.41 5.73
CA MET A 1 -12.85 5.37 5.19
C MET A 1 -12.91 5.82 3.75
N ARG A 2 -11.98 6.68 3.31
CA ARG A 2 -11.91 7.16 1.93
C ARG A 2 -11.46 6.03 1.00
N ASN A 3 -12.07 5.94 -0.18
CA ASN A 3 -11.67 5.02 -1.23
C ASN A 3 -10.35 5.48 -1.87
N ILE A 4 -9.61 4.53 -2.45
CA ILE A 4 -8.37 4.80 -3.16
C ILE A 4 -8.68 4.89 -4.65
N ASN A 5 -8.33 6.01 -5.27
CA ASN A 5 -8.40 6.14 -6.71
C ASN A 5 -7.19 5.45 -7.34
N TYR A 6 -7.44 4.37 -8.09
CA TYR A 6 -6.43 3.57 -8.76
C TYR A 6 -6.80 3.37 -10.23
N PHE A 7 -6.09 4.06 -11.13
CA PHE A 7 -6.34 4.03 -12.59
C PHE A 7 -7.83 4.25 -12.94
N ASP A 8 -8.39 5.36 -12.45
CA ASP A 8 -9.78 5.80 -12.70
C ASP A 8 -10.86 4.88 -12.12
N LYS A 9 -10.48 4.02 -11.17
CA LYS A 9 -11.41 3.19 -10.40
C LYS A 9 -11.27 3.50 -8.91
N GLU A 10 -12.39 3.73 -8.26
CA GLU A 10 -12.43 3.74 -6.80
C GLU A 10 -12.37 2.31 -6.28
N LEU A 11 -11.41 2.04 -5.40
CA LEU A 11 -11.25 0.77 -4.71
C LEU A 11 -11.33 0.99 -3.22
N SER A 12 -11.86 0.00 -2.51
CA SER A 12 -11.71 -0.02 -1.04
C SER A 12 -10.25 -0.25 -0.67
N VAL A 13 -9.88 0.11 0.57
CA VAL A 13 -8.55 -0.15 1.13
C VAL A 13 -8.18 -1.63 1.03
N GLU A 14 -9.12 -2.51 1.33
CA GLU A 14 -8.94 -3.96 1.33
C GLU A 14 -8.74 -4.51 -0.09
N GLU A 15 -9.54 -4.04 -1.05
CA GLU A 15 -9.40 -4.41 -2.46
C GLU A 15 -8.06 -3.94 -3.04
N TYR A 16 -7.60 -2.76 -2.64
CA TYR A 16 -6.30 -2.24 -3.05
C TYR A 16 -5.16 -3.10 -2.50
N VAL A 17 -5.19 -3.44 -1.20
CA VAL A 17 -4.20 -4.34 -0.59
C VAL A 17 -4.18 -5.69 -1.28
N LYS A 18 -5.35 -6.30 -1.49
CA LYS A 18 -5.46 -7.60 -2.18
C LYS A 18 -4.86 -7.53 -3.58
N LYS A 19 -5.17 -6.47 -4.34
CA LYS A 19 -4.61 -6.26 -5.69
C LYS A 19 -3.10 -6.09 -5.68
N GLU A 20 -2.54 -5.28 -4.79
CA GLU A 20 -1.09 -5.05 -4.75
C GLU A 20 -0.32 -6.30 -4.29
N VAL A 21 -0.85 -7.08 -3.35
CA VAL A 21 -0.26 -8.37 -2.94
C VAL A 21 -0.31 -9.39 -4.08
N CYS A 22 -1.47 -9.52 -4.74
CA CYS A 22 -1.69 -10.53 -5.76
C CYS A 22 -1.09 -10.15 -7.13
N LYS A 23 -0.69 -8.89 -7.31
CA LYS A 23 -0.07 -8.39 -8.53
C LYS A 23 1.13 -9.23 -8.93
N ASN A 24 1.16 -9.65 -10.19
CA ASN A 24 2.31 -10.30 -10.78
C ASN A 24 3.08 -9.29 -11.63
N ALA A 25 4.03 -8.60 -11.01
CA ALA A 25 4.86 -7.60 -11.67
C ALA A 25 6.33 -8.07 -11.82
N GLY A 26 6.55 -9.39 -11.79
CA GLY A 26 7.89 -9.98 -11.83
C GLY A 26 8.73 -9.52 -10.64
N THR A 27 9.91 -8.97 -10.91
CA THR A 27 10.84 -8.44 -9.89
C THR A 27 10.36 -7.15 -9.21
N GLN A 28 9.22 -6.59 -9.64
CA GLN A 28 8.56 -5.45 -9.01
C GLN A 28 7.38 -5.87 -8.14
N SER A 29 7.12 -7.17 -7.99
CA SER A 29 6.03 -7.65 -7.16
C SER A 29 6.28 -7.26 -5.71
N VAL A 30 5.25 -6.73 -5.06
CA VAL A 30 5.34 -6.26 -3.66
C VAL A 30 5.40 -7.44 -2.69
N ALA A 31 4.67 -8.51 -2.99
CA ALA A 31 4.73 -9.78 -2.28
C ALA A 31 5.08 -10.91 -3.25
N PHE A 32 5.98 -11.82 -2.86
CA PHE A 32 6.27 -13.05 -3.58
C PHE A 32 5.44 -14.21 -3.03
N LYS A 33 5.19 -15.21 -3.88
CA LYS A 33 4.43 -16.39 -3.49
C LYS A 33 5.11 -17.14 -2.34
N GLU A 34 6.43 -17.25 -2.39
CA GLU A 34 7.26 -17.84 -1.33
C GLU A 34 7.08 -17.13 0.02
N GLN A 35 6.95 -15.80 0.03
CA GLN A 35 6.73 -15.04 1.25
C GLN A 35 5.34 -15.33 1.85
N LEU A 36 4.31 -15.45 1.01
CA LEU A 36 2.97 -15.85 1.47
C LEU A 36 2.97 -17.27 2.04
N ILE A 37 3.66 -18.21 1.39
CA ILE A 37 3.82 -19.59 1.89
C ILE A 37 4.56 -19.61 3.23
N SER A 38 5.62 -18.80 3.37
CA SER A 38 6.37 -18.67 4.62
C SER A 38 5.50 -18.09 5.75
N LEU A 39 4.64 -17.12 5.45
CA LEU A 39 3.65 -16.60 6.41
C LEU A 39 2.64 -17.67 6.82
N CYS A 40 2.08 -18.43 5.87
CA CYS A 40 1.18 -19.55 6.18
C CYS A 40 1.86 -20.57 7.09
N SER A 41 3.09 -20.97 6.73
CA SER A 41 3.87 -21.95 7.50
C SER A 41 4.16 -21.45 8.92
N SER A 42 4.49 -20.17 9.07
CA SER A 42 4.76 -19.53 10.37
C SER A 42 3.50 -19.44 11.23
N ALA A 43 2.33 -19.30 10.61
CA ALA A 43 1.03 -19.31 11.27
C ALA A 43 0.50 -20.74 11.56
N GLY A 44 1.26 -21.78 11.20
CA GLY A 44 0.83 -23.18 11.38
C GLY A 44 -0.27 -23.61 10.41
N ILE A 45 -0.42 -22.91 9.29
CA ILE A 45 -1.48 -23.15 8.32
C ILE A 45 -0.95 -24.02 7.17
N GLU A 46 -1.61 -25.14 6.91
CA GLU A 46 -1.29 -26.00 5.77
C GLU A 46 -1.61 -25.28 4.45
N CYS A 47 -0.56 -24.95 3.70
CA CYS A 47 -0.68 -24.37 2.38
C CYS A 47 0.00 -25.24 1.33
N ASN A 48 -0.59 -25.33 0.14
CA ASN A 48 -0.01 -26.08 -0.96
C ASN A 48 0.82 -25.15 -1.86
N GLU A 49 2.07 -25.52 -2.16
CA GLU A 49 2.96 -24.78 -3.06
C GLU A 49 2.37 -24.58 -4.46
N LYS A 50 1.37 -25.35 -4.88
CA LYS A 50 0.69 -25.20 -6.17
C LYS A 50 -0.40 -24.13 -6.18
N MET A 51 -0.84 -23.64 -5.02
CA MET A 51 -1.91 -22.64 -4.91
C MET A 51 -1.53 -21.31 -5.58
N LYS A 52 -2.54 -20.57 -6.04
CA LYS A 52 -2.35 -19.20 -6.56
C LYS A 52 -2.08 -18.21 -5.42
N LYS A 53 -1.48 -17.06 -5.74
CA LYS A 53 -1.26 -15.99 -4.73
C LYS A 53 -2.58 -15.54 -4.09
N GLU A 54 -3.63 -15.41 -4.88
CA GLU A 54 -4.97 -15.04 -4.41
C GLU A 54 -5.51 -16.06 -3.42
N GLU A 55 -5.37 -17.36 -3.72
CA GLU A 55 -5.81 -18.44 -2.83
C GLU A 55 -5.04 -18.42 -1.50
N LEU A 56 -3.72 -18.23 -1.54
CA LEU A 56 -2.90 -18.11 -0.32
C LEU A 56 -3.29 -16.88 0.51
N PHE A 57 -3.56 -15.76 -0.16
CA PHE A 57 -4.00 -14.54 0.50
C PHE A 57 -5.35 -14.71 1.18
N ASP A 58 -6.33 -15.27 0.47
CA ASP A 58 -7.67 -15.52 1.01
C ASP A 58 -7.61 -16.53 2.17
N LEU A 59 -6.74 -17.53 2.08
CA LEU A 59 -6.51 -18.51 3.13
C LEU A 59 -5.96 -17.84 4.40
N LEU A 60 -4.96 -16.96 4.28
CA LEU A 60 -4.45 -16.18 5.41
C LEU A 60 -5.55 -15.32 6.04
N CYS A 61 -6.34 -14.62 5.22
CA CYS A 61 -7.44 -13.79 5.70
C CYS A 61 -8.51 -14.61 6.45
N ASN A 62 -8.87 -15.79 5.93
CA ASN A 62 -9.80 -16.71 6.58
C ASN A 62 -9.30 -17.25 7.92
N ASN A 63 -7.98 -17.26 8.14
CA ASN A 63 -7.35 -17.64 9.40
C ASN A 63 -7.10 -16.44 10.33
N GLY A 64 -7.66 -15.27 10.03
CA GLY A 64 -7.64 -14.10 10.90
C GLY A 64 -6.50 -13.10 10.64
N PHE A 65 -5.76 -13.22 9.53
CA PHE A 65 -4.86 -12.14 9.13
C PHE A 65 -5.64 -10.90 8.69
N GLU A 66 -5.26 -9.75 9.22
CA GLU A 66 -5.86 -8.48 8.83
C GLU A 66 -5.17 -7.86 7.61
N TYR A 67 -5.94 -7.19 6.75
CA TYR A 67 -5.42 -6.40 5.62
C TYR A 67 -4.36 -5.39 6.02
N LYS A 68 -4.45 -4.86 7.25
CA LYS A 68 -3.48 -3.90 7.80
C LYS A 68 -2.11 -4.54 8.00
N GLN A 69 -2.07 -5.77 8.49
CA GLN A 69 -0.83 -6.51 8.66
C GLN A 69 -0.15 -6.75 7.31
N PHE A 70 -0.91 -7.07 6.27
CA PHE A 70 -0.37 -7.18 4.92
C PHE A 70 0.22 -5.86 4.41
N ALA A 71 -0.48 -4.75 4.64
CA ALA A 71 0.01 -3.43 4.22
C ALA A 71 1.32 -3.06 4.93
N ASP A 72 1.41 -3.28 6.24
CA ASP A 72 2.61 -3.02 7.02
C ASP A 72 3.77 -3.98 6.66
N LEU A 73 3.51 -5.28 6.52
CA LEU A 73 4.53 -6.30 6.22
C LEU A 73 5.16 -6.12 4.84
N PHE A 74 4.32 -5.84 3.84
CA PHE A 74 4.77 -5.71 2.45
C PHE A 74 5.04 -4.26 2.04
N GLY A 75 4.85 -3.29 2.95
CA GLY A 75 5.07 -1.87 2.67
C GLY A 75 4.14 -1.30 1.60
N ILE A 76 2.90 -1.80 1.56
CA ILE A 76 1.87 -1.35 0.62
C ILE A 76 1.37 0.00 1.09
N GLY A 77 1.47 0.99 0.21
CA GLY A 77 1.07 2.35 0.51
C GLY A 77 0.66 3.10 -0.74
N VAL A 78 0.20 4.32 -0.54
CA VAL A 78 -0.21 5.24 -1.61
C VAL A 78 0.92 6.20 -1.96
N SER A 79 0.98 6.58 -3.24
CA SER A 79 1.98 7.53 -3.73
C SER A 79 1.60 8.98 -3.37
N SER A 80 2.56 9.90 -3.49
CA SER A 80 2.28 11.33 -3.33
C SER A 80 1.26 11.87 -4.32
N GLN A 81 1.10 11.24 -5.49
CA GLN A 81 0.12 11.67 -6.49
C GLN A 81 -1.32 11.43 -6.01
N VAL A 82 -1.56 10.30 -5.33
CA VAL A 82 -2.88 10.00 -4.77
C VAL A 82 -3.27 11.05 -3.72
N TYR A 83 -2.33 11.46 -2.87
CA TYR A 83 -2.54 12.55 -1.91
C TYR A 83 -2.85 13.90 -2.58
N GLN A 84 -2.06 14.27 -3.60
CA GLN A 84 -2.28 15.51 -4.34
C GLN A 84 -3.68 15.55 -4.97
N SER A 85 -4.10 14.47 -5.62
CA SER A 85 -5.41 14.38 -6.25
C SER A 85 -6.56 14.35 -5.23
N ALA A 86 -6.39 13.66 -4.10
CA ALA A 86 -7.45 13.49 -3.11
C ALA A 86 -7.71 14.74 -2.27
N PHE A 87 -6.65 15.44 -1.87
CA PHE A 87 -6.74 16.62 -0.99
C PHE A 87 -6.55 17.94 -1.74
N ASN A 88 -6.37 17.90 -3.06
CA ASN A 88 -6.09 19.06 -3.90
C ASN A 88 -4.88 19.89 -3.40
N ILE A 89 -3.81 19.20 -3.02
CA ILE A 89 -2.57 19.79 -2.49
C ILE A 89 -1.41 19.64 -3.48
N THR A 90 -0.31 20.34 -3.24
CA THR A 90 0.88 20.26 -4.09
C THR A 90 1.86 19.17 -3.62
N HIS A 91 2.78 18.77 -4.50
CA HIS A 91 3.90 17.89 -4.14
C HIS A 91 4.80 18.49 -3.05
N GLN A 92 4.91 19.82 -2.97
CA GLN A 92 5.69 20.48 -1.92
C GLN A 92 5.03 20.30 -0.55
N ASP A 93 3.70 20.40 -0.49
CA ASP A 93 2.91 20.18 0.72
C ASP A 93 3.07 18.75 1.24
N VAL A 94 2.96 17.75 0.35
CA VAL A 94 3.20 16.34 0.71
C VAL A 94 4.61 16.14 1.28
N LYS A 95 5.63 16.77 0.68
CA LYS A 95 7.00 16.71 1.21
C LYS A 95 7.16 17.44 2.54
N CYS A 96 6.43 18.53 2.75
CA CYS A 96 6.42 19.24 4.02
C CYS A 96 5.87 18.33 5.12
N LEU A 97 4.75 17.67 4.86
CA LEU A 97 4.12 16.72 5.78
C LEU A 97 4.99 15.48 6.03
N GLU A 98 5.70 14.97 5.02
CA GLU A 98 6.70 13.90 5.21
C GLU A 98 7.83 14.38 6.14
N ARG A 99 8.38 15.58 5.91
CA ARG A 99 9.48 16.14 6.73
C ARG A 99 9.07 16.43 8.18
N ASN A 100 7.83 16.88 8.36
CA ASN A 100 7.26 17.15 9.68
C ASN A 100 6.85 15.86 10.42
N GLY A 101 7.05 14.68 9.82
CA GLY A 101 6.72 13.39 10.41
C GLY A 101 5.22 13.10 10.46
N VAL A 102 4.40 13.90 9.78
CA VAL A 102 2.95 13.72 9.71
C VAL A 102 2.60 12.52 8.84
N LEU A 103 3.22 12.40 7.66
CA LEU A 103 3.01 11.25 6.78
C LEU A 103 3.99 10.12 7.09
N LYS A 104 3.47 8.96 7.45
CA LYS A 104 4.27 7.76 7.70
C LYS A 104 4.63 7.10 6.37
N LYS A 105 5.93 6.95 6.11
CA LYS A 105 6.44 6.21 4.96
C LYS A 105 6.48 4.72 5.28
N VAL A 106 5.82 3.91 4.44
CA VAL A 106 5.73 2.44 4.61
C VAL A 106 6.53 1.69 3.56
N GLY A 107 6.82 2.32 2.42
CA GLY A 107 7.50 1.63 1.32
C GLY A 107 8.12 2.56 0.29
N LYS A 108 8.61 1.94 -0.78
CA LYS A 108 9.14 2.65 -1.95
C LYS A 108 8.65 1.96 -3.22
N TYR A 109 8.12 2.74 -4.16
CA TYR A 109 7.77 2.28 -5.48
C TYR A 109 8.92 2.53 -6.45
N ARG A 110 9.37 1.48 -7.15
CA ARG A 110 10.44 1.57 -8.15
C ARG A 110 9.85 1.81 -9.53
N PHE A 111 10.33 2.83 -10.22
CA PHE A 111 9.92 3.16 -11.59
C PHE A 111 11.15 3.45 -12.46
N ARG A 112 11.00 3.32 -13.78
CA ARG A 112 12.08 3.61 -14.73
C ARG A 112 11.79 4.93 -15.43
N ALA A 113 12.74 5.86 -15.35
CA ALA A 113 12.67 7.14 -16.04
C ALA A 113 14.08 7.55 -16.48
N PHE A 114 14.20 8.14 -17.68
CA PHE A 114 15.49 8.57 -18.25
C PHE A 114 16.56 7.46 -18.26
N GLY A 115 16.15 6.23 -18.59
CA GLY A 115 17.03 5.07 -18.63
C GLY A 115 17.46 4.52 -17.27
N LYS A 116 17.16 5.21 -16.15
CA LYS A 116 17.56 4.84 -14.79
C LYS A 116 16.37 4.37 -13.95
N TYR A 117 16.66 3.54 -12.95
CA TYR A 117 15.69 3.20 -11.91
C TYR A 117 15.65 4.30 -10.86
N ASN A 118 14.44 4.78 -10.59
CA ASN A 118 14.14 5.78 -9.57
C ASN A 118 13.16 5.19 -8.55
N TYR A 119 13.11 5.80 -7.37
CA TYR A 119 12.29 5.32 -6.25
C TYR A 119 11.43 6.46 -5.72
N ALA A 120 10.13 6.25 -5.67
CA ALA A 120 9.16 7.14 -5.04
C ALA A 120 8.77 6.61 -3.66
N PRO A 121 8.60 7.48 -2.65
CA PRO A 121 8.04 7.05 -1.36
C PRO A 121 6.59 6.58 -1.51
N LEU A 122 6.24 5.56 -0.72
CA LEU A 122 4.85 5.15 -0.47
C LEU A 122 4.50 5.46 0.98
N TYR A 123 3.34 6.07 1.18
CA TYR A 123 2.83 6.48 2.48
C TYR A 123 1.73 5.54 2.96
N ASP A 124 1.54 5.50 4.27
CA ASP A 124 0.60 4.60 4.95
C ASP A 124 -0.83 4.72 4.37
N LEU A 125 -1.35 3.57 3.98
CA LEU A 125 -2.64 3.43 3.32
C LEU A 125 -3.82 3.74 4.25
N TYR A 126 -3.72 3.27 5.50
CA TYR A 126 -4.78 3.43 6.49
C TYR A 126 -4.81 4.86 7.00
N GLN A 127 -3.64 5.48 7.17
CA GLN A 127 -3.53 6.90 7.45
C GLN A 127 -4.22 7.74 6.37
N TYR A 128 -3.94 7.46 5.09
CA TYR A 128 -4.62 8.11 3.97
C TYR A 128 -6.16 7.93 4.05
N ALA A 129 -6.62 6.71 4.28
CA ALA A 129 -8.04 6.39 4.26
C ALA A 129 -8.84 6.94 5.45
N GLN A 130 -8.17 7.24 6.57
CA GLN A 130 -8.77 7.82 7.78
C GLN A 130 -8.74 9.36 7.78
N MET A 131 -7.87 9.96 6.98
CA MET A 131 -7.65 11.40 6.98
C MET A 131 -8.77 12.14 6.25
N THR A 132 -9.26 13.20 6.90
CA THR A 132 -10.30 14.10 6.37
C THR A 132 -9.66 15.32 5.73
N ASP A 133 -10.40 16.00 4.85
CA ASP A 133 -9.92 17.21 4.19
C ASP A 133 -9.64 18.32 5.22
N ASP A 134 -10.51 18.50 6.22
CA ASP A 134 -10.33 19.46 7.32
C ASP A 134 -9.04 19.19 8.11
N ALA A 135 -8.77 17.93 8.45
CA ALA A 135 -7.56 17.55 9.17
C ALA A 135 -6.30 17.84 8.35
N MET A 136 -6.37 17.63 7.03
CA MET A 136 -5.28 17.91 6.11
C MET A 136 -5.00 19.42 6.00
N GLU A 137 -6.05 20.24 5.89
CA GLU A 137 -5.91 21.70 5.87
C GLU A 137 -5.29 22.22 7.16
N ASP A 138 -5.73 21.74 8.32
CA ASP A 138 -5.19 22.17 9.62
C ASP A 138 -3.71 21.80 9.79
N MET A 139 -3.28 20.66 9.23
CA MET A 139 -1.88 20.25 9.22
C MET A 139 -1.00 21.11 8.31
N LEU A 140 -1.58 21.73 7.28
CA LEU A 140 -0.87 22.59 6.32
C LEU A 140 -0.84 24.06 6.72
N LYS A 141 -1.74 24.50 7.62
CA LYS A 141 -1.77 25.86 8.18
C LYS A 141 -0.71 26.10 9.27
N LYS A 142 0.02 25.06 9.70
CA LYS A 142 1.11 25.13 10.69
C LYS A 142 2.46 25.33 10.04
#